data_AF-A0A966S786-F1
#
_entry.id   AF-A0A966S786-F1
#
_cell.length_a   1.000
_cell.length_b   1.000
_cell.length_c   1.000
_cell.angle_alpha   90.00
_cell.angle_beta   90.00
_cell.angle_gamma   90.00
#
_symmetry.space_group_name_H-M   'P 1'
#
loop_
_entity.id
_entity.type
_entity.pdbx_description
1 polymer ?
#
loop_
_entity_poly.entity_id
_entity_poly.type
_entity_poly.pdbx_seq_one_letter_code
_entity_poly.pdbx_strand_id
1 'polypeptide(L)'
;MADSRTLERLRAHGLRHSRTHHARAFRRTRIQGLLLAAASGRSSLRLEPHRRARYRYLPAAGTERSRECRKLGRCFPRRGNSGILRRRPKPLTSLDFQVQNMTHRLPAVRLVAAALLVLATIAPAVAQRSLSDRGVMLDRVAAVVNDGVVLATELEEQILLVSERLKAQGLEMPPATVLRQQVLERLIVQEIQMQRAQRAGIRISDEALNQALADVAQRNGLDLGKLPAALAQQGIDYGMYRENIRREMTLQVLQQRDVIQRINVSPRELDQFLEKQKSRPSELNEYNISHILIAVPQDASPTQLDDAAKRAQDVFERAKAGEDFARLAVAYSNSQTALEGGALGWRRGPEIPTVLADLVVGLKPGEISQPLRTPSGYHLVRLNEIRGADQQVVIEQTHARHILLKPTEIQDDATVRQRLIDVRGRIDRGEDFAVLAKTLSEDPGSAAEGGDLGWTAPGTFVPEFDAALGKLAVNEISEPFRTQFGWHIVQLLGRRQFDNTDELRRQRAFLQLRESKADEETELWLRRLRDEAYVDIKS
;
A
#
# COMPACT_ATOMS: atom_id res chain seq x y z
N MET A 1 62.35 -1.12 -41.84
CA MET A 1 62.26 -0.46 -43.14
C MET A 1 61.05 -1.03 -43.86
N ALA A 2 60.06 -0.17 -44.16
CA ALA A 2 59.02 -0.23 -45.21
C ALA A 2 58.26 -1.57 -45.47
N ASP A 3 56.98 -1.64 -45.82
CA ASP A 3 56.10 -0.58 -46.30
C ASP A 3 54.62 -1.01 -46.17
N SER A 4 53.82 -0.02 -45.82
CA SER A 4 52.37 0.04 -45.76
C SER A 4 51.77 0.00 -47.17
N ARG A 5 51.22 -1.15 -47.61
CA ARG A 5 50.32 -1.17 -48.80
C ARG A 5 49.37 -2.37 -48.94
N THR A 6 49.01 -3.03 -47.84
CA THR A 6 48.08 -4.18 -47.88
C THR A 6 46.98 -4.17 -46.82
N LEU A 7 46.78 -3.04 -46.12
CA LEU A 7 45.76 -2.90 -45.06
C LEU A 7 44.64 -1.91 -45.37
N GLU A 8 44.47 -1.51 -46.63
CA GLU A 8 43.49 -0.47 -47.02
C GLU A 8 42.50 -0.88 -48.11
N ARG A 9 42.27 -2.19 -48.32
CA ARG A 9 41.25 -2.68 -49.27
C ARG A 9 40.24 -3.70 -48.71
N LEU A 10 40.18 -3.89 -47.39
CA LEU A 10 39.14 -4.72 -46.74
C LEU A 10 38.38 -3.97 -45.62
N ARG A 11 38.30 -2.64 -45.68
CA ARG A 11 37.51 -1.81 -44.75
C ARG A 11 36.39 -0.99 -45.40
N ALA A 12 35.99 -1.33 -46.62
CA ALA A 12 34.97 -0.60 -47.35
C ALA A 12 33.95 -1.51 -48.05
N HIS A 13 33.45 -2.55 -47.37
CA HIS A 13 32.18 -3.21 -47.74
C HIS A 13 31.68 -4.05 -46.55
N GLY A 14 30.98 -3.43 -45.62
CA GLY A 14 30.43 -4.15 -44.47
C GLY A 14 29.72 -3.31 -43.41
N LEU A 15 29.26 -2.09 -43.74
CA LEU A 15 28.57 -1.21 -42.80
C LEU A 15 27.43 -0.43 -43.47
N ARG A 16 26.56 -1.13 -44.20
CA ARG A 16 25.21 -0.63 -44.56
C ARG A 16 24.26 -1.81 -44.70
N HIS A 17 23.88 -2.42 -43.59
CA HIS A 17 22.59 -3.12 -43.38
C HIS A 17 22.57 -3.76 -41.98
N SER A 18 22.48 -2.95 -40.92
CA SER A 18 22.03 -3.42 -39.59
C SER A 18 21.65 -2.25 -38.67
N ARG A 19 20.83 -1.31 -39.17
CA ARG A 19 20.30 -0.20 -38.35
C ARG A 19 18.78 -0.03 -38.41
N THR A 20 18.05 -1.04 -38.91
CA THR A 20 16.58 -0.97 -39.03
C THR A 20 15.82 -2.04 -38.23
N HIS A 21 16.48 -2.91 -37.47
CA HIS A 21 15.79 -3.96 -36.69
C HIS A 21 15.86 -3.84 -35.15
N HIS A 22 16.55 -2.84 -34.59
CA HIS A 22 16.56 -2.60 -33.12
C HIS A 22 15.76 -1.37 -32.66
N ALA A 23 15.30 -0.52 -33.59
CA ALA A 23 14.44 0.62 -33.25
C ALA A 23 12.93 0.27 -33.16
N ARG A 24 12.53 -0.94 -33.58
CA ARG A 24 11.15 -1.46 -33.47
C ARG A 24 10.89 -2.32 -32.23
N ALA A 25 11.94 -2.85 -31.58
CA ALA A 25 11.81 -3.64 -30.36
C ALA A 25 11.72 -2.76 -29.10
N PHE A 26 12.39 -1.60 -29.06
CA PHE A 26 12.37 -0.69 -27.91
C PHE A 26 11.11 0.20 -27.80
N ARG A 27 10.31 0.31 -28.87
CA ARG A 27 9.02 1.03 -28.82
C ARG A 27 7.84 0.15 -28.38
N ARG A 28 7.99 -1.18 -28.35
CA ARG A 28 6.91 -2.08 -27.88
C ARG A 28 6.86 -2.21 -26.36
N THR A 29 7.98 -2.03 -25.66
CA THR A 29 8.06 -2.18 -24.20
C THR A 29 7.51 -1.00 -23.39
N ARG A 30 7.26 0.15 -24.02
CA ARG A 30 6.65 1.34 -23.37
C ARG A 30 5.14 1.47 -23.59
N ILE A 31 4.58 0.69 -24.51
CA ILE A 31 3.18 0.82 -24.95
C ILE A 31 2.25 -0.12 -24.15
N GLN A 32 2.76 -1.19 -23.54
CA GLN A 32 1.98 -2.06 -22.64
C GLN A 32 1.75 -1.50 -21.23
N GLY A 33 2.38 -0.37 -20.87
CA GLY A 33 2.29 0.22 -19.53
C GLY A 33 0.90 0.78 -19.18
N LEU A 34 0.15 1.29 -20.16
CA LEU A 34 -1.15 1.92 -19.92
C LEU A 34 -2.27 0.90 -19.62
N LEU A 35 -2.21 -0.29 -20.22
CA LEU A 35 -3.16 -1.39 -19.95
C LEU A 35 -2.86 -2.12 -18.63
N LEU A 36 -1.58 -2.22 -18.24
CA LEU A 36 -1.18 -2.93 -17.00
C LEU A 36 -1.23 -2.06 -15.73
N ALA A 37 -1.13 -0.73 -15.85
CA ALA A 37 -1.10 0.17 -14.68
C ALA A 37 -2.43 0.22 -13.89
N ALA A 38 -3.57 -0.07 -14.53
CA ALA A 38 -4.87 -0.16 -13.86
C ALA A 38 -5.01 -1.46 -13.04
N ALA A 39 -4.32 -2.53 -13.43
CA ALA A 39 -4.57 -3.86 -12.91
C ALA A 39 -3.46 -4.40 -11.97
N SER A 40 -2.60 -3.54 -11.42
CA SER A 40 -1.61 -3.91 -10.39
C SER A 40 -1.84 -3.09 -9.11
N GLY A 41 -2.86 -3.46 -8.33
CA GLY A 41 -3.08 -2.99 -6.97
C GLY A 41 -2.06 -3.57 -5.97
N ARG A 42 -0.77 -3.33 -6.19
CA ARG A 42 0.26 -3.51 -5.15
C ARG A 42 0.91 -2.15 -4.89
N SER A 43 0.46 -1.53 -3.82
CA SER A 43 0.99 -0.29 -3.27
C SER A 43 2.34 -0.54 -2.61
N SER A 44 3.43 -0.56 -3.39
CA SER A 44 4.77 -0.41 -2.82
C SER A 44 5.04 1.09 -2.59
N LEU A 45 4.59 1.61 -1.44
CA LEU A 45 5.02 2.90 -0.93
C LEU A 45 6.50 2.82 -0.54
N ARG A 46 7.39 3.19 -1.46
CA ARG A 46 8.78 3.53 -1.16
C ARG A 46 8.90 5.05 -1.31
N LEU A 47 8.88 5.75 -0.18
CA LEU A 47 9.07 7.19 -0.10
C LEU A 47 10.56 7.50 -0.27
N GLU A 48 10.91 8.23 -1.33
CA GLU A 48 12.16 8.99 -1.46
C GLU A 48 11.78 10.46 -1.75
N PRO A 49 12.52 11.46 -1.23
CA PRO A 49 12.03 12.81 -1.06
C PRO A 49 12.21 13.65 -2.33
N HIS A 50 11.12 14.22 -2.84
CA HIS A 50 11.17 15.21 -3.93
C HIS A 50 11.12 16.66 -3.45
N ARG A 51 11.89 17.46 -4.18
CA ARG A 51 12.15 18.90 -4.05
C ARG A 51 10.88 19.76 -4.03
N ARG A 52 10.99 20.82 -3.23
CA ARG A 52 10.05 21.94 -3.03
C ARG A 52 9.56 22.59 -4.33
N ALA A 53 8.25 22.84 -4.42
CA ALA A 53 7.67 23.93 -5.21
C ALA A 53 6.68 24.72 -4.34
N ARG A 54 6.83 26.05 -4.38
CA ARG A 54 6.16 27.04 -3.53
C ARG A 54 4.70 27.25 -3.97
N TYR A 55 3.77 27.30 -3.03
CA TYR A 55 2.45 27.92 -3.24
C TYR A 55 2.27 29.11 -2.31
N ARG A 56 1.76 30.19 -2.89
CA ARG A 56 1.54 31.53 -2.33
C ARG A 56 0.05 31.63 -1.99
N TYR A 57 -0.31 31.88 -0.75
CA TYR A 57 -1.69 32.13 -0.33
C TYR A 57 -1.90 33.63 -0.04
N LEU A 58 -3.00 34.17 -0.54
CA LEU A 58 -3.59 35.47 -0.17
C LEU A 58 -4.97 35.20 0.47
N PRO A 59 -5.42 36.01 1.45
CA PRO A 59 -6.55 35.68 2.32
C PRO A 59 -7.87 36.31 1.85
N ALA A 60 -9.00 35.77 2.33
CA ALA A 60 -10.28 36.46 2.30
C ALA A 60 -11.10 36.21 3.58
N ALA A 61 -11.32 37.33 4.28
CA ALA A 61 -12.52 37.82 4.97
C ALA A 61 -13.36 36.87 5.85
N GLY A 62 -13.50 37.25 7.11
CA GLY A 62 -14.37 36.64 8.09
C GLY A 62 -15.85 37.03 8.00
N THR A 63 -16.61 36.49 8.94
CA THR A 63 -17.83 37.11 9.50
C THR A 63 -18.07 36.51 10.89
N GLU A 64 -18.43 37.40 11.80
CA GLU A 64 -18.71 37.19 13.21
C GLU A 64 -19.94 36.30 13.44
N ARG A 65 -19.91 35.49 14.51
CA ARG A 65 -21.00 35.48 15.51
C ARG A 65 -20.56 34.86 16.82
N SER A 66 -20.80 35.64 17.85
CA SER A 66 -20.48 35.46 19.26
C SER A 66 -21.46 34.51 19.97
N ARG A 67 -20.90 33.77 20.94
CA ARG A 67 -21.33 33.50 22.35
C ARG A 67 -22.83 33.27 22.58
N GLU A 68 -23.27 32.23 23.31
CA GLU A 68 -23.14 32.18 24.77
C GLU A 68 -23.72 30.87 25.37
N CYS A 69 -23.32 30.59 26.63
CA CYS A 69 -23.98 29.78 27.67
C CYS A 69 -23.55 28.33 27.97
N ARG A 70 -22.57 28.29 28.90
CA ARG A 70 -22.65 27.73 30.27
C ARG A 70 -22.66 26.20 30.52
N LYS A 71 -21.52 25.80 31.10
CA LYS A 71 -21.32 24.74 32.11
C LYS A 71 -22.39 24.77 33.21
N LEU A 72 -22.84 23.60 33.66
CA LEU A 72 -22.93 23.17 35.06
C LEU A 72 -23.28 21.66 35.09
N GLY A 73 -22.49 20.88 35.83
CA GLY A 73 -22.79 19.48 36.13
C GLY A 73 -23.54 19.32 37.44
N ARG A 74 -24.25 18.19 37.60
CA ARG A 74 -24.31 17.38 38.83
C ARG A 74 -25.14 16.09 38.63
N CYS A 75 -24.76 15.12 39.44
CA CYS A 75 -25.12 13.70 39.52
C CYS A 75 -26.52 13.40 40.09
N PHE A 76 -27.17 12.29 39.69
CA PHE A 76 -27.46 11.06 40.48
C PHE A 76 -28.53 10.16 39.77
N PRO A 77 -28.64 8.84 40.10
CA PRO A 77 -29.30 7.78 39.32
C PRO A 77 -30.60 7.22 39.96
N ARG A 78 -31.40 6.46 39.19
CA ARG A 78 -31.94 5.10 39.53
C ARG A 78 -33.10 4.64 38.64
N ARG A 79 -33.01 3.35 38.28
CA ARG A 79 -34.02 2.28 38.07
C ARG A 79 -35.52 2.64 38.01
N GLY A 80 -36.24 1.99 37.10
CA GLY A 80 -37.67 1.71 37.27
C GLY A 80 -38.36 1.12 36.04
N ASN A 81 -38.52 -0.19 36.04
CA ASN A 81 -39.16 -1.04 35.04
C ASN A 81 -40.71 -0.84 35.01
N SER A 82 -41.34 -1.18 33.87
CA SER A 82 -42.67 -1.80 33.68
C SER A 82 -43.65 -1.09 32.73
N GLY A 83 -44.35 -1.89 31.91
CA GLY A 83 -45.69 -1.55 31.43
C GLY A 83 -45.94 -1.66 29.92
N ILE A 84 -46.13 -2.89 29.44
CA ILE A 84 -46.75 -3.24 28.15
C ILE A 84 -48.16 -2.64 28.06
N LEU A 85 -48.57 -2.10 26.89
CA LEU A 85 -49.92 -2.30 26.35
C LEU A 85 -50.02 -1.93 24.85
N ARG A 86 -50.71 -2.83 24.13
CA ARG A 86 -51.01 -2.85 22.70
C ARG A 86 -51.93 -1.70 22.27
N ARG A 87 -51.80 -1.25 21.00
CA ARG A 87 -52.84 -1.27 19.93
C ARG A 87 -52.60 -0.15 18.88
N ARG A 88 -52.42 -0.56 17.62
CA ARG A 88 -52.93 0.13 16.40
C ARG A 88 -54.40 -0.29 16.17
N PRO A 89 -55.20 0.22 15.19
CA PRO A 89 -54.88 1.14 14.07
C PRO A 89 -55.96 2.21 13.72
N LYS A 90 -55.66 3.00 12.64
CA LYS A 90 -56.57 3.44 11.55
C LYS A 90 -57.34 4.80 11.68
N PRO A 91 -57.88 5.38 10.58
CA PRO A 91 -57.42 6.67 10.01
C PRO A 91 -58.54 7.73 9.82
N LEU A 92 -58.20 8.89 9.25
CA LEU A 92 -59.11 9.97 8.83
C LEU A 92 -58.72 10.41 7.39
N THR A 93 -59.52 10.18 6.33
CA THR A 93 -60.64 11.01 5.77
C THR A 93 -60.15 12.33 5.13
N SER A 94 -60.59 12.82 3.97
CA SER A 94 -61.81 12.57 3.17
C SER A 94 -61.86 13.45 1.89
N LEU A 95 -62.68 13.00 0.90
CA LEU A 95 -63.55 13.76 -0.05
C LEU A 95 -62.82 14.53 -1.20
N ASP A 96 -63.31 14.63 -2.44
CA ASP A 96 -64.66 14.50 -2.99
C ASP A 96 -64.66 14.45 -4.55
N PHE A 97 -65.84 14.14 -5.10
CA PHE A 97 -66.41 14.59 -6.39
C PHE A 97 -66.67 13.61 -7.54
N GLN A 98 -67.88 13.78 -8.10
CA GLN A 98 -68.75 12.84 -8.81
C GLN A 98 -68.64 12.85 -10.35
N VAL A 99 -69.20 11.75 -10.87
CA VAL A 99 -69.48 11.31 -12.24
C VAL A 99 -70.66 12.04 -12.90
N GLN A 100 -70.65 12.15 -14.23
CA GLN A 100 -71.87 12.00 -15.06
C GLN A 100 -71.57 11.34 -16.43
N ASN A 101 -72.38 10.34 -16.75
CA ASN A 101 -72.43 9.50 -17.96
C ASN A 101 -73.24 10.16 -19.11
N MET A 102 -73.11 9.67 -20.35
CA MET A 102 -74.22 9.27 -21.29
C MET A 102 -73.60 8.48 -22.47
N THR A 103 -73.74 7.15 -22.63
CA THR A 103 -74.81 6.33 -23.28
C THR A 103 -75.15 6.69 -24.75
N HIS A 104 -74.93 5.82 -25.75
CA HIS A 104 -75.89 4.85 -26.38
C HIS A 104 -75.27 4.40 -27.74
N ARG A 105 -75.60 3.31 -28.46
CA ARG A 105 -76.48 2.12 -28.38
C ARG A 105 -75.99 1.13 -29.47
N LEU A 106 -76.34 -0.15 -29.28
CA LEU A 106 -76.18 -1.37 -30.11
C LEU A 106 -77.07 -1.38 -31.40
N PRO A 107 -77.27 -2.48 -32.18
CA PRO A 107 -76.52 -3.74 -32.40
C PRO A 107 -76.38 -4.21 -33.90
N ALA A 108 -75.59 -5.28 -34.09
CA ALA A 108 -75.65 -6.43 -35.03
C ALA A 108 -76.46 -6.39 -36.35
N VAL A 109 -75.90 -6.99 -37.43
CA VAL A 109 -76.49 -8.11 -38.23
C VAL A 109 -75.60 -8.47 -39.47
N ARG A 110 -75.16 -9.73 -39.50
CA ARG A 110 -75.04 -10.75 -40.58
C ARG A 110 -74.38 -10.48 -41.97
N LEU A 111 -73.52 -11.47 -42.33
CA LEU A 111 -73.38 -12.23 -43.61
C LEU A 111 -73.13 -11.41 -44.91
N VAL A 112 -72.16 -11.73 -45.78
CA VAL A 112 -72.11 -12.88 -46.70
C VAL A 112 -70.71 -12.94 -47.36
N ALA A 113 -70.34 -14.16 -47.76
CA ALA A 113 -69.09 -14.58 -48.40
C ALA A 113 -68.79 -14.01 -49.81
N ALA A 114 -67.48 -14.03 -50.11
CA ALA A 114 -66.79 -14.35 -51.37
C ALA A 114 -67.56 -14.35 -52.71
N ALA A 115 -66.98 -13.69 -53.73
CA ALA A 115 -66.18 -14.35 -54.78
C ALA A 115 -66.08 -13.56 -56.11
N LEU A 116 -64.92 -13.72 -56.77
CA LEU A 116 -64.64 -13.70 -58.23
C LEU A 116 -64.25 -12.39 -58.98
N LEU A 117 -63.04 -12.49 -59.57
CA LEU A 117 -62.58 -12.02 -60.91
C LEU A 117 -62.33 -10.51 -61.14
N VAL A 118 -61.31 -10.00 -61.85
CA VAL A 118 -60.18 -10.57 -62.61
C VAL A 118 -59.24 -9.43 -63.12
N LEU A 119 -57.96 -9.77 -63.38
CA LEU A 119 -56.91 -9.11 -64.22
C LEU A 119 -56.53 -7.62 -64.01
N ALA A 120 -55.28 -7.35 -63.57
CA ALA A 120 -54.12 -6.94 -64.40
C ALA A 120 -54.13 -5.45 -64.79
N THR A 121 -53.16 -4.62 -64.36
CA THR A 121 -51.82 -4.55 -64.98
C THR A 121 -50.94 -3.48 -64.31
N ILE A 122 -49.61 -3.72 -64.36
CA ILE A 122 -48.48 -2.76 -64.33
C ILE A 122 -48.07 -2.17 -62.97
N ALA A 123 -46.96 -2.71 -62.43
CA ALA A 123 -46.02 -1.95 -61.61
C ALA A 123 -45.21 -0.99 -62.49
N PRO A 124 -44.74 0.13 -61.92
CA PRO A 124 -43.29 0.17 -61.76
C PRO A 124 -42.90 0.43 -60.31
N ALA A 125 -41.86 -0.30 -59.93
CA ALA A 125 -41.04 -0.05 -58.76
C ALA A 125 -40.48 1.38 -58.80
N VAL A 126 -40.32 1.96 -57.61
CA VAL A 126 -39.09 2.57 -57.06
C VAL A 126 -39.52 3.46 -55.91
N ALA A 127 -38.88 3.26 -54.76
CA ALA A 127 -39.03 3.97 -53.47
C ALA A 127 -39.71 3.19 -52.33
N GLN A 128 -39.47 1.89 -52.21
CA GLN A 128 -39.30 1.33 -50.86
C GLN A 128 -37.92 1.74 -50.37
N ARG A 129 -37.89 2.82 -49.57
CA ARG A 129 -36.79 3.10 -48.65
C ARG A 129 -36.51 1.81 -47.89
N SER A 130 -35.35 1.22 -48.11
CA SER A 130 -34.75 0.29 -47.17
C SER A 130 -34.64 1.04 -45.85
N LEU A 131 -35.54 0.73 -44.92
CA LEU A 131 -35.32 1.01 -43.52
C LEU A 131 -34.01 0.32 -43.17
N SER A 132 -33.03 1.15 -42.85
CA SER A 132 -31.72 0.77 -42.36
C SER A 132 -31.86 -0.39 -41.37
N ASP A 133 -31.40 -1.57 -41.79
CA ASP A 133 -31.09 -2.69 -40.90
C ASP A 133 -29.88 -2.28 -40.05
N ARG A 134 -30.15 -1.46 -39.04
CA ARG A 134 -29.27 -1.29 -37.88
C ARG A 134 -30.01 -1.91 -36.71
N GLY A 135 -30.26 -3.22 -36.80
CA GLY A 135 -30.48 -4.01 -35.61
C GLY A 135 -29.26 -3.84 -34.71
N VAL A 136 -29.39 -3.05 -33.64
CA VAL A 136 -28.44 -3.12 -32.53
C VAL A 136 -28.59 -4.53 -31.97
N MET A 137 -27.57 -5.35 -32.11
CA MET A 137 -27.51 -6.66 -31.45
C MET A 137 -27.75 -6.42 -29.96
N LEU A 138 -28.90 -6.90 -29.45
CA LEU A 138 -29.22 -6.82 -28.04
C LEU A 138 -28.18 -7.67 -27.29
N ASP A 139 -27.43 -7.01 -26.41
CA ASP A 139 -26.42 -7.69 -25.60
C ASP A 139 -27.08 -8.71 -24.68
N ARG A 140 -26.41 -9.84 -24.48
CA ARG A 140 -26.91 -10.93 -23.65
C ARG A 140 -26.49 -10.69 -22.20
N VAL A 141 -27.34 -11.10 -21.27
CA VAL A 141 -27.01 -11.11 -19.84
C VAL A 141 -26.22 -12.38 -19.56
N ALA A 142 -25.01 -12.24 -18.98
CA ALA A 142 -24.21 -13.36 -18.51
C ALA A 142 -24.58 -13.76 -17.07
N ALA A 143 -24.93 -12.80 -16.22
CA ALA A 143 -25.47 -13.06 -14.88
C ALA A 143 -26.36 -11.90 -14.41
N VAL A 144 -27.37 -12.22 -13.60
CA VAL A 144 -28.17 -11.25 -12.84
C VAL A 144 -27.65 -11.22 -11.41
N VAL A 145 -27.41 -10.03 -10.86
CA VAL A 145 -26.75 -9.81 -9.57
C VAL A 145 -27.56 -8.78 -8.76
N ASN A 146 -28.36 -9.24 -7.80
CA ASN A 146 -29.39 -8.43 -7.12
C ASN A 146 -30.25 -7.63 -8.12
N ASP A 147 -30.13 -6.31 -8.10
CA ASP A 147 -30.85 -5.36 -8.96
C ASP A 147 -30.06 -4.99 -10.24
N GLY A 148 -28.87 -5.56 -10.44
CA GLY A 148 -27.96 -5.30 -11.57
C GLY A 148 -27.69 -6.52 -12.45
N VAL A 149 -26.94 -6.33 -13.53
CA VAL A 149 -26.61 -7.39 -14.50
C VAL A 149 -25.15 -7.30 -14.93
N VAL A 150 -24.53 -8.45 -15.15
CA VAL A 150 -23.24 -8.58 -15.84
C VAL A 150 -23.51 -8.94 -17.29
N LEU A 151 -22.99 -8.15 -18.22
CA LEU A 151 -23.22 -8.33 -19.65
C LEU A 151 -22.24 -9.35 -20.27
N ALA A 152 -22.66 -10.00 -21.34
CA ALA A 152 -21.82 -10.95 -22.07
C ALA A 152 -20.65 -10.24 -22.76
N THR A 153 -20.85 -9.05 -23.30
CA THR A 153 -19.75 -8.24 -23.89
C THR A 153 -18.67 -7.92 -22.86
N GLU A 154 -19.06 -7.46 -21.68
CA GLU A 154 -18.14 -7.15 -20.57
C GLU A 154 -17.33 -8.39 -20.15
N LEU A 155 -17.98 -9.55 -20.06
CA LEU A 155 -17.30 -10.81 -19.77
C LEU A 155 -16.23 -11.15 -20.82
N GLU A 156 -16.57 -11.09 -22.11
CA GLU A 156 -15.63 -11.41 -23.19
C GLU A 156 -14.47 -10.40 -23.26
N GLU A 157 -14.74 -9.11 -23.03
CA GLU A 157 -13.71 -8.06 -22.95
C GLU A 157 -12.71 -8.32 -21.81
N GLN A 158 -13.21 -8.68 -20.62
CA GLN A 158 -12.35 -8.99 -19.49
C GLN A 158 -11.55 -10.29 -19.71
N ILE A 159 -12.14 -11.31 -20.32
CA ILE A 159 -11.42 -12.55 -20.68
C ILE A 159 -10.26 -12.23 -21.63
N LEU A 160 -10.49 -11.42 -22.65
CA LEU A 160 -9.45 -11.00 -23.59
C LEU A 160 -8.31 -10.27 -22.87
N LEU A 161 -8.64 -9.32 -22.00
CA LEU A 161 -7.66 -8.52 -21.27
C LEU A 161 -6.81 -9.38 -20.32
N VAL A 162 -7.44 -10.31 -19.58
CA VAL A 162 -6.74 -11.26 -18.71
C VAL A 162 -5.86 -12.20 -19.53
N SER A 163 -6.34 -12.70 -20.66
CA SER A 163 -5.60 -13.60 -21.55
C SER A 163 -4.33 -12.95 -22.09
N GLU A 164 -4.43 -11.71 -22.58
CA GLU A 164 -3.27 -10.97 -23.10
C GLU A 164 -2.23 -10.69 -22.01
N ARG A 165 -2.67 -10.41 -20.77
CA ARG A 165 -1.76 -10.29 -19.63
C ARG A 165 -1.02 -11.59 -19.31
N LEU A 166 -1.71 -12.73 -19.27
CA LEU A 166 -1.09 -14.04 -19.00
C LEU A 166 -0.05 -14.41 -20.06
N LYS A 167 -0.37 -14.18 -21.34
CA LYS A 167 0.57 -14.37 -22.46
C LYS A 167 1.81 -13.48 -22.32
N ALA A 168 1.62 -12.22 -21.96
CA ALA A 168 2.73 -11.27 -21.80
C ALA A 168 3.67 -11.65 -20.63
N GLN A 169 3.16 -12.37 -19.62
CA GLN A 169 3.94 -12.87 -18.48
C GLN A 169 4.57 -14.25 -18.73
N GLY A 170 4.28 -14.90 -19.87
CA GLY A 170 4.78 -16.24 -20.18
C GLY A 170 4.18 -17.35 -19.32
N LEU A 171 2.99 -17.12 -18.74
CA LEU A 171 2.28 -18.11 -17.93
C LEU A 171 1.44 -19.04 -18.83
N GLU A 172 1.29 -20.30 -18.42
CA GLU A 172 0.40 -21.25 -19.11
C GLU A 172 -1.06 -20.81 -19.01
N MET A 173 -1.79 -20.93 -20.11
CA MET A 173 -3.19 -20.52 -20.18
C MET A 173 -4.08 -21.58 -19.52
N PRO A 174 -4.93 -21.20 -18.54
CA PRO A 174 -5.94 -22.12 -18.01
C PRO A 174 -6.92 -22.57 -19.10
N PRO A 175 -7.63 -23.70 -18.90
CA PRO A 175 -8.73 -24.07 -19.79
C PRO A 175 -9.74 -22.93 -19.94
N ALA A 176 -10.21 -22.69 -21.17
CA ALA A 176 -11.10 -21.55 -21.48
C ALA A 176 -12.36 -21.51 -20.60
N THR A 177 -12.90 -22.67 -20.22
CA THR A 177 -14.05 -22.80 -19.32
C THR A 177 -13.74 -22.30 -17.91
N VAL A 178 -12.58 -22.66 -17.37
CA VAL A 178 -12.12 -22.22 -16.04
C VAL A 178 -11.85 -20.72 -16.05
N LEU A 179 -11.18 -20.21 -17.09
CA LEU A 179 -10.92 -18.79 -17.23
C LEU A 179 -12.21 -17.97 -17.31
N ARG A 180 -13.16 -18.40 -18.16
CA ARG A 180 -14.49 -17.76 -18.29
C ARG A 180 -15.21 -17.72 -16.95
N GLN A 181 -15.23 -18.83 -16.22
CA GLN A 181 -15.88 -18.92 -14.92
C GLN A 181 -15.23 -17.98 -13.89
N GLN A 182 -13.90 -17.94 -13.84
CA GLN A 182 -13.16 -17.07 -12.91
C GLN A 182 -13.39 -15.57 -13.21
N VAL A 183 -13.40 -15.18 -14.49
CA VAL A 183 -13.66 -13.80 -14.88
C VAL A 183 -15.10 -13.41 -14.59
N LEU A 184 -16.07 -14.30 -14.87
CA LEU A 184 -17.47 -14.05 -14.55
C LEU A 184 -17.67 -13.87 -13.04
N GLU A 185 -17.08 -14.73 -12.22
CA GLU A 185 -17.17 -14.62 -10.76
C GLU A 185 -16.57 -13.29 -10.26
N ARG A 186 -15.43 -12.87 -10.84
CA ARG A 186 -14.84 -11.56 -10.54
C ARG A 186 -15.79 -10.41 -10.88
N LEU A 187 -16.45 -10.45 -12.04
CA LEU A 187 -17.41 -9.43 -12.47
C LEU A 187 -18.64 -9.37 -11.57
N ILE A 188 -19.17 -10.53 -11.15
CA ILE A 188 -20.27 -10.63 -10.20
C ILE A 188 -19.90 -9.95 -8.88
N VAL A 189 -18.74 -10.29 -8.31
CA VAL A 189 -18.26 -9.71 -7.04
C VAL A 189 -18.00 -8.20 -7.19
N GLN A 190 -17.50 -7.75 -8.34
CA GLN A 190 -17.33 -6.34 -8.62
C GLN A 190 -18.67 -5.60 -8.66
N GLU A 191 -19.68 -6.17 -9.31
CA GLU A 191 -21.02 -5.59 -9.40
C GLU A 191 -21.69 -5.48 -8.02
N ILE A 192 -21.57 -6.51 -7.17
CA ILE A 192 -22.04 -6.46 -5.78
C ILE A 192 -21.41 -5.30 -5.01
N GLN A 193 -20.10 -5.12 -5.15
CA GLN A 193 -19.37 -4.03 -4.50
C GLN A 193 -19.81 -2.66 -5.03
N MET A 194 -20.01 -2.50 -6.34
CA MET A 194 -20.48 -1.24 -6.93
C MET A 194 -21.87 -0.85 -6.42
N GLN A 195 -22.80 -1.80 -6.35
CA GLN A 195 -24.13 -1.57 -5.77
C GLN A 195 -24.04 -1.19 -4.29
N ARG A 196 -23.14 -1.83 -3.53
CA ARG A 196 -22.89 -1.48 -2.13
C ARG A 196 -22.31 -0.08 -1.97
N ALA A 197 -21.35 0.31 -2.81
CA ALA A 197 -20.79 1.64 -2.84
C ALA A 197 -21.87 2.70 -3.11
N GLN A 198 -22.74 2.43 -4.08
CA GLN A 198 -23.87 3.29 -4.42
C GLN A 198 -24.87 3.43 -3.26
N ARG A 199 -25.29 2.32 -2.65
CA ARG A 199 -26.18 2.33 -1.46
C ARG A 199 -25.59 3.09 -0.29
N ALA A 200 -24.27 3.06 -0.17
CA ALA A 200 -23.55 3.74 0.88
C ALA A 200 -23.12 5.18 0.51
N GLY A 201 -23.63 5.72 -0.60
CA GLY A 201 -23.45 7.11 -1.01
C GLY A 201 -22.03 7.46 -1.48
N ILE A 202 -21.19 6.47 -1.79
CA ILE A 202 -19.83 6.73 -2.28
C ILE A 202 -19.91 7.24 -3.71
N ARG A 203 -19.36 8.44 -3.95
CA ARG A 203 -19.25 9.07 -5.26
C ARG A 203 -17.89 9.72 -5.41
N ILE A 204 -17.25 9.52 -6.55
CA ILE A 204 -15.97 10.16 -6.89
C ILE A 204 -16.27 11.48 -7.59
N SER A 205 -15.75 12.58 -7.04
CA SER A 205 -15.85 13.89 -7.69
C SER A 205 -15.01 13.93 -8.96
N ASP A 206 -15.42 14.74 -9.94
CA ASP A 206 -14.65 14.89 -11.18
C ASP A 206 -13.24 15.47 -10.94
N GLU A 207 -13.08 16.28 -9.89
CA GLU A 207 -11.78 16.80 -9.45
C GLU A 207 -10.85 15.66 -9.02
N ALA A 208 -11.32 14.78 -8.13
CA ALA A 208 -10.52 13.64 -7.66
C ALA A 208 -10.19 12.68 -8.81
N LEU A 209 -11.13 12.48 -9.73
CA LEU A 209 -10.91 11.66 -10.93
C LEU A 209 -9.89 12.27 -11.89
N ASN A 210 -9.93 13.59 -12.10
CA ASN A 210 -8.95 14.31 -12.92
C ASN A 210 -7.55 14.22 -12.33
N GLN A 211 -7.42 14.34 -11.00
CA GLN A 211 -6.14 14.17 -10.29
C GLN A 211 -5.59 12.75 -10.47
N ALA A 212 -6.43 11.73 -10.28
CA ALA A 212 -6.01 10.34 -10.51
C ALA A 212 -5.56 10.10 -11.97
N LEU A 213 -6.26 10.65 -12.95
CA LEU A 213 -5.86 10.57 -14.36
C LEU A 213 -4.54 11.30 -14.65
N ALA A 214 -4.32 12.46 -14.01
CA ALA A 214 -3.07 13.20 -14.12
C ALA A 214 -1.89 12.40 -13.57
N ASP A 215 -2.07 11.76 -12.41
CA ASP A 215 -1.06 10.89 -11.80
C ASP A 215 -0.71 9.71 -12.72
N VAL A 216 -1.72 9.09 -13.35
CA VAL A 216 -1.48 8.01 -14.30
C VAL A 216 -0.72 8.51 -15.54
N ALA A 217 -1.08 9.68 -16.08
CA ALA A 217 -0.35 10.29 -17.18
C ALA A 217 1.11 10.54 -16.80
N GLN A 218 1.36 11.15 -15.64
CA GLN A 218 2.69 11.49 -15.15
C GLN A 218 3.57 10.24 -14.95
N ARG A 219 3.02 9.16 -14.38
CA ARG A 219 3.75 7.88 -14.23
C ARG A 219 4.18 7.28 -15.57
N ASN A 220 3.43 7.57 -16.63
CA ASN A 220 3.76 7.16 -18.00
C ASN A 220 4.60 8.19 -18.77
N GLY A 221 5.05 9.27 -18.10
CA GLY A 221 5.83 10.35 -18.72
C GLY A 221 5.01 11.17 -19.72
N LEU A 222 3.69 11.20 -19.56
CA LEU A 222 2.74 11.94 -20.37
C LEU A 222 2.12 13.08 -19.58
N ASP A 223 1.67 14.10 -20.30
CA ASP A 223 0.80 15.13 -19.75
C ASP A 223 -0.66 14.69 -19.87
N LEU A 224 -1.53 15.10 -18.94
CA LEU A 224 -2.94 14.71 -18.91
C LEU A 224 -3.65 15.06 -20.22
N GLY A 225 -3.37 16.24 -20.79
CA GLY A 225 -3.96 16.67 -22.06
C GLY A 225 -3.59 15.77 -23.26
N LYS A 226 -2.50 15.00 -23.16
CA LYS A 226 -2.05 14.06 -24.20
C LYS A 226 -2.56 12.63 -23.99
N LEU A 227 -3.13 12.34 -22.83
CA LEU A 227 -3.60 11.01 -22.47
C LEU A 227 -4.68 10.47 -23.43
N PRO A 228 -5.71 11.24 -23.86
CA PRO A 228 -6.73 10.74 -24.77
C PRO A 228 -6.14 10.30 -26.13
N ALA A 229 -5.22 11.09 -26.69
CA ALA A 229 -4.57 10.77 -27.96
C ALA A 229 -3.67 9.52 -27.85
N ALA A 230 -2.99 9.35 -26.71
CA ALA A 230 -2.17 8.16 -26.45
C ALA A 230 -3.02 6.89 -26.31
N LEU A 231 -4.18 6.97 -25.65
CA LEU A 231 -5.13 5.88 -25.52
C LEU A 231 -5.79 5.52 -26.86
N ALA A 232 -6.15 6.53 -27.66
CA ALA A 232 -6.71 6.32 -28.99
C ALA A 232 -5.74 5.55 -29.93
N GLN A 233 -4.42 5.79 -29.82
CA GLN A 233 -3.40 5.02 -30.56
C GLN A 233 -3.37 3.53 -30.18
N GLN A 234 -3.90 3.18 -29.01
CA GLN A 234 -4.01 1.81 -28.50
C GLN A 234 -5.42 1.23 -28.70
N GLY A 235 -6.32 1.97 -29.35
CA GLY A 235 -7.71 1.56 -29.54
C GLY A 235 -8.57 1.63 -28.27
N ILE A 236 -8.14 2.37 -27.25
CA ILE A 236 -8.86 2.52 -25.99
C ILE A 236 -9.67 3.83 -26.04
N ASP A 237 -10.97 3.74 -25.81
CA ASP A 237 -11.84 4.92 -25.66
C ASP A 237 -11.56 5.65 -24.34
N TYR A 238 -11.43 6.97 -24.41
CA TYR A 238 -11.11 7.79 -23.24
C TYR A 238 -12.27 7.87 -22.24
N GLY A 239 -13.52 7.88 -22.71
CA GLY A 239 -14.71 7.90 -21.85
C GLY A 239 -14.82 6.62 -21.02
N MET A 240 -14.68 5.47 -21.68
CA MET A 240 -14.65 4.15 -21.05
C MET A 240 -13.48 4.03 -20.06
N TYR A 241 -12.29 4.49 -20.45
CA TYR A 241 -11.13 4.50 -19.56
C TYR A 241 -11.38 5.34 -18.30
N ARG A 242 -11.92 6.56 -18.46
CA ARG A 242 -12.28 7.43 -17.34
C ARG A 242 -13.31 6.79 -16.42
N GLU A 243 -14.31 6.11 -16.96
CA GLU A 243 -15.31 5.40 -16.15
C GLU A 243 -14.71 4.20 -15.41
N ASN A 244 -13.78 3.46 -16.02
CA ASN A 244 -13.08 2.36 -15.36
C ASN A 244 -12.26 2.87 -14.16
N ILE A 245 -11.52 3.97 -14.32
CA ILE A 245 -10.79 4.59 -13.21
C ILE A 245 -11.77 5.05 -12.11
N ARG A 246 -12.92 5.63 -12.47
CA ARG A 246 -13.95 6.01 -11.50
C ARG A 246 -14.46 4.80 -10.72
N ARG A 247 -14.71 3.66 -11.39
CA ARG A 247 -15.12 2.40 -10.75
C ARG A 247 -14.03 1.88 -9.80
N GLU A 248 -12.78 1.82 -10.24
CA GLU A 248 -11.65 1.39 -9.41
C GLU A 248 -11.48 2.26 -8.16
N MET A 249 -11.54 3.59 -8.30
CA MET A 249 -11.51 4.52 -7.17
C MET A 249 -12.69 4.31 -6.21
N THR A 250 -13.88 4.06 -6.75
CA THR A 250 -15.08 3.78 -5.95
C THR A 250 -14.91 2.52 -5.10
N LEU A 251 -14.39 1.44 -5.70
CA LEU A 251 -14.11 0.18 -5.01
C LEU A 251 -13.01 0.35 -3.96
N GLN A 252 -11.96 1.12 -4.26
CA GLN A 252 -10.89 1.42 -3.31
C GLN A 252 -11.42 2.18 -2.07
N VAL A 253 -12.26 3.20 -2.28
CA VAL A 253 -12.89 3.94 -1.18
C VAL A 253 -13.81 3.03 -0.36
N LEU A 254 -14.58 2.16 -1.03
CA LEU A 254 -15.43 1.19 -0.35
C LEU A 254 -14.61 0.23 0.52
N GLN A 255 -13.56 -0.39 -0.03
CA GLN A 255 -12.68 -1.30 0.71
C GLN A 255 -12.00 -0.59 1.88
N GLN A 256 -11.52 0.64 1.67
CA GLN A 256 -10.91 1.44 2.73
C GLN A 256 -11.87 1.65 3.90
N ARG A 257 -13.14 1.95 3.62
CA ARG A 257 -14.17 2.23 4.64
C ARG A 257 -14.68 0.96 5.32
N ASP A 258 -15.01 -0.07 4.54
CA ASP A 258 -15.69 -1.26 5.03
C ASP A 258 -14.72 -2.28 5.65
N VAL A 259 -13.45 -2.28 5.24
CA VAL A 259 -12.40 -3.20 5.70
C VAL A 259 -11.31 -2.44 6.45
N ILE A 260 -10.52 -1.62 5.74
CA ILE A 260 -9.23 -1.11 6.26
C ILE A 260 -9.39 -0.24 7.52
N GLN A 261 -10.41 0.62 7.57
CA GLN A 261 -10.68 1.49 8.74
C GLN A 261 -11.12 0.73 9.99
N ARG A 262 -11.60 -0.52 9.84
CA ARG A 262 -12.06 -1.35 10.96
C ARG A 262 -10.94 -2.23 11.53
N ILE A 263 -9.81 -2.32 10.83
CA ILE A 263 -8.66 -3.10 11.27
C ILE A 263 -7.99 -2.38 12.43
N ASN A 264 -7.93 -3.06 13.57
CA ASN A 264 -7.13 -2.65 14.71
C ASN A 264 -6.08 -3.72 15.01
N VAL A 265 -4.87 -3.27 15.35
CA VAL A 265 -3.77 -4.11 15.81
C VAL A 265 -3.53 -3.75 17.26
N SER A 266 -3.85 -4.69 18.16
CA SER A 266 -3.62 -4.50 19.59
C SER A 266 -2.13 -4.66 19.93
N PRO A 267 -1.65 -4.04 21.04
CA PRO A 267 -0.28 -4.23 21.51
C PRO A 267 0.07 -5.71 21.73
N ARG A 268 -0.88 -6.49 22.27
CA ARG A 268 -0.70 -7.92 22.53
C ARG A 268 -0.52 -8.73 21.24
N GLU A 269 -1.29 -8.43 20.20
CA GLU A 269 -1.11 -9.09 18.90
C GLU A 269 0.24 -8.73 18.28
N LEU A 270 0.66 -7.47 18.38
CA LEU A 270 1.97 -7.04 17.90
C LEU A 270 3.11 -7.75 18.65
N ASP A 271 3.03 -7.84 19.98
CA ASP A 271 4.03 -8.56 20.78
C ASP A 271 4.06 -10.06 20.41
N GLN A 272 2.90 -10.69 20.20
CA GLN A 272 2.83 -12.08 19.73
C GLN A 272 3.41 -12.26 18.34
N PHE A 273 3.17 -11.32 17.42
CA PHE A 273 3.74 -11.34 16.08
C PHE A 273 5.26 -11.19 16.12
N LEU A 274 5.77 -10.25 16.91
CA LEU A 274 7.20 -10.06 17.12
C LEU A 274 7.85 -11.30 17.75
N GLU A 275 7.20 -11.94 18.71
CA GLU A 275 7.73 -13.17 19.33
C GLU A 275 7.80 -14.33 18.33
N LYS A 276 6.79 -14.48 17.46
CA LYS A 276 6.83 -15.45 16.34
C LYS A 276 7.89 -15.11 15.30
N GLN A 277 8.20 -13.83 15.11
CA GLN A 277 9.23 -13.38 14.18
C GLN A 277 10.64 -13.59 14.75
N LYS A 278 10.82 -13.40 16.07
CA LYS A 278 12.09 -13.64 16.75
C LYS A 278 12.57 -15.07 16.59
N SER A 279 11.68 -16.06 16.50
CA SER A 279 12.04 -17.47 16.37
C SER A 279 12.40 -17.89 14.94
N ARG A 280 12.41 -16.96 13.98
CA ARG A 280 12.71 -17.24 12.57
C ARG A 280 13.82 -16.31 12.07
N PRO A 281 14.70 -16.78 11.18
CA PRO A 281 15.63 -15.88 10.51
C PRO A 281 14.84 -14.79 9.77
N SER A 282 15.08 -13.53 10.14
CA SER A 282 14.46 -12.36 9.51
C SER A 282 14.62 -12.41 7.99
N GLU A 283 13.50 -12.24 7.26
CA GLU A 283 13.49 -12.19 5.79
C GLU A 283 14.24 -10.98 5.24
N LEU A 284 14.41 -9.95 6.08
CA LEU A 284 15.09 -8.70 5.75
C LEU A 284 16.60 -8.76 6.03
N ASN A 285 17.10 -9.87 6.59
CA ASN A 285 18.51 -10.08 6.87
C ASN A 285 19.09 -11.13 5.94
N GLU A 286 20.36 -10.93 5.62
CA GLU A 286 21.23 -11.90 4.99
C GLU A 286 22.21 -12.42 6.04
N TYR A 287 22.36 -13.74 6.08
CA TYR A 287 23.20 -14.45 7.04
C TYR A 287 24.31 -15.15 6.26
N ASN A 288 25.55 -14.91 6.65
CA ASN A 288 26.69 -15.67 6.19
C ASN A 288 26.93 -16.80 7.19
N ILE A 289 26.70 -18.04 6.77
CA ILE A 289 26.75 -19.21 7.65
C ILE A 289 27.67 -20.30 7.12
N SER A 290 28.31 -21.01 8.03
CA SER A 290 29.06 -22.24 7.75
C SER A 290 28.41 -23.41 8.48
N HIS A 291 28.48 -24.60 7.88
CA HIS A 291 27.75 -25.78 8.33
C HIS A 291 28.65 -27.04 8.32
N ILE A 292 28.57 -27.81 9.41
CA ILE A 292 29.16 -29.15 9.54
C ILE A 292 28.03 -30.16 9.72
N LEU A 293 28.06 -31.25 8.96
CA LEU A 293 27.19 -32.41 9.12
C LEU A 293 28.03 -33.61 9.56
N ILE A 294 27.74 -34.18 10.73
CA ILE A 294 28.23 -35.51 11.10
C ILE A 294 27.14 -36.50 10.73
N ALA A 295 27.31 -37.20 9.60
CA ALA A 295 26.27 -38.08 9.06
C ALA A 295 26.04 -39.31 9.94
N VAL A 296 24.78 -39.74 10.01
CA VAL A 296 24.35 -40.96 10.70
C VAL A 296 23.53 -41.81 9.72
N PRO A 297 23.87 -43.09 9.51
CA PRO A 297 23.06 -44.01 8.70
C PRO A 297 21.64 -44.17 9.26
N GLN A 298 20.65 -44.38 8.40
CA GLN A 298 19.26 -44.51 8.86
C GLN A 298 19.01 -45.79 9.68
N ASP A 299 19.84 -46.81 9.50
CA ASP A 299 19.86 -48.09 10.20
C ASP A 299 20.94 -48.14 11.31
N ALA A 300 21.41 -46.98 11.77
CA ALA A 300 22.51 -46.90 12.74
C ALA A 300 22.21 -47.66 14.04
N SER A 301 23.19 -48.46 14.49
CA SER A 301 23.16 -49.10 15.79
C SER A 301 23.23 -48.08 16.93
N PRO A 302 22.83 -48.43 18.16
CA PRO A 302 23.01 -47.58 19.34
C PRO A 302 24.46 -47.10 19.54
N THR A 303 25.45 -47.95 19.20
CA THR A 303 26.87 -47.59 19.28
C THR A 303 27.26 -46.55 18.23
N GLN A 304 26.80 -46.71 16.98
CA GLN A 304 27.06 -45.73 15.91
C GLN A 304 26.42 -44.36 16.21
N LEU A 305 25.24 -44.36 16.85
CA LEU A 305 24.58 -43.14 17.30
C LEU A 305 25.37 -42.41 18.40
N ASP A 306 25.89 -43.15 19.38
CA ASP A 306 26.72 -42.62 20.46
C ASP A 306 28.06 -42.08 19.93
N ASP A 307 28.71 -42.80 19.01
CA ASP A 307 29.96 -42.35 18.39
C ASP A 307 29.78 -41.08 17.55
N ALA A 308 28.66 -40.97 16.82
CA ALA A 308 28.32 -39.75 16.09
C ALA A 308 28.04 -38.57 17.03
N ALA A 309 27.34 -38.80 18.15
CA ALA A 309 27.09 -37.79 19.16
C ALA A 309 28.39 -37.28 19.79
N LYS A 310 29.28 -38.19 20.19
CA LYS A 310 30.61 -37.87 20.74
C LYS A 310 31.46 -37.08 19.76
N ARG A 311 31.50 -37.47 18.49
CA ARG A 311 32.21 -36.72 17.45
C ARG A 311 31.62 -35.32 17.25
N ALA A 312 30.30 -35.19 17.20
CA ALA A 312 29.66 -33.90 17.06
C ALA A 312 29.95 -32.98 18.27
N GLN A 313 29.97 -33.52 19.48
CA GLN A 313 30.34 -32.78 20.68
C GLN A 313 31.82 -32.38 20.68
N ASP A 314 32.73 -33.28 20.30
CA ASP A 314 34.16 -32.96 20.18
C ASP A 314 34.40 -31.80 19.20
N VAL A 315 33.78 -31.87 18.02
CA VAL A 315 33.86 -30.79 17.03
C VAL A 315 33.32 -29.47 17.59
N PHE A 316 32.20 -29.50 18.32
CA PHE A 316 31.65 -28.31 18.97
C PHE A 316 32.62 -27.71 20.00
N GLU A 317 33.17 -28.52 20.92
CA GLU A 317 34.07 -28.03 21.96
C GLU A 317 35.37 -27.46 21.38
N ARG A 318 35.93 -28.11 20.35
CA ARG A 318 37.14 -27.62 19.65
C ARG A 318 36.90 -26.31 18.92
N ALA A 319 35.77 -26.21 18.22
CA ALA A 319 35.42 -24.99 17.53
C ALA A 319 35.14 -23.85 18.52
N LYS A 320 34.50 -24.14 19.65
CA LYS A 320 34.28 -23.20 20.76
C LYS A 320 35.59 -22.78 21.43
N ALA A 321 36.58 -23.66 21.50
CA ALA A 321 37.93 -23.35 21.98
C ALA A 321 38.74 -22.47 21.01
N GLY A 322 38.18 -22.13 19.84
CA GLY A 322 38.78 -21.22 18.85
C GLY A 322 39.51 -21.92 17.70
N GLU A 323 39.39 -23.25 17.56
CA GLU A 323 39.87 -23.94 16.36
C GLU A 323 39.09 -23.47 15.13
N ASP A 324 39.78 -23.34 14.00
CA ASP A 324 39.16 -22.84 12.76
C ASP A 324 38.03 -23.77 12.28
N PHE A 325 36.83 -23.21 12.16
CA PHE A 325 35.63 -23.95 11.79
C PHE A 325 35.71 -24.54 10.38
N ALA A 326 36.38 -23.87 9.45
CA ALA A 326 36.54 -24.36 8.08
C ALA A 326 37.45 -25.60 8.05
N ARG A 327 38.54 -25.63 8.82
CA ARG A 327 39.37 -26.82 9.00
C ARG A 327 38.61 -27.99 9.61
N LEU A 328 37.80 -27.73 10.63
CA LEU A 328 36.94 -28.76 11.25
C LEU A 328 35.91 -29.29 10.26
N ALA A 329 35.34 -28.42 9.41
CA ALA A 329 34.42 -28.83 8.36
C ALA A 329 35.09 -29.74 7.33
N VAL A 330 36.30 -29.38 6.86
CA VAL A 330 37.08 -30.22 5.93
C VAL A 330 37.40 -31.59 6.54
N ALA A 331 37.72 -31.64 7.84
CA ALA A 331 38.14 -32.87 8.50
C ALA A 331 36.96 -33.80 8.89
N TYR A 332 35.82 -33.24 9.26
CA TYR A 332 34.73 -34.01 9.90
C TYR A 332 33.38 -33.93 9.19
N SER A 333 33.14 -32.92 8.33
CA SER A 333 31.83 -32.75 7.69
C SER A 333 31.62 -33.77 6.56
N ASN A 334 30.41 -34.30 6.52
CA ASN A 334 29.88 -35.13 5.44
C ASN A 334 28.91 -34.37 4.51
N SER A 335 28.86 -33.03 4.62
CA SER A 335 28.06 -32.18 3.72
C SER A 335 28.75 -32.00 2.37
N GLN A 336 27.98 -31.58 1.36
CA GLN A 336 28.53 -31.24 0.03
C GLN A 336 29.53 -30.08 0.08
N THR A 337 29.42 -29.21 1.10
CA THR A 337 30.27 -28.03 1.29
C THR A 337 31.51 -28.29 2.14
N ALA A 338 31.78 -29.54 2.53
CA ALA A 338 32.87 -29.88 3.46
C ALA A 338 34.24 -29.38 2.97
N LEU A 339 34.53 -29.53 1.68
CA LEU A 339 35.81 -29.14 1.08
C LEU A 339 35.96 -27.62 0.94
N GLU A 340 34.86 -26.87 0.84
CA GLU A 340 34.83 -25.41 0.92
C GLU A 340 34.75 -24.88 2.36
N GLY A 341 35.18 -25.69 3.35
CA GLY A 341 35.17 -25.28 4.75
C GLY A 341 33.76 -25.17 5.36
N GLY A 342 32.79 -25.86 4.78
CA GLY A 342 31.39 -25.85 5.20
C GLY A 342 30.63 -24.58 4.80
N ALA A 343 31.19 -23.72 3.96
CA ALA A 343 30.59 -22.42 3.65
C ALA A 343 29.27 -22.55 2.86
N LEU A 344 28.17 -22.01 3.39
CA LEU A 344 26.89 -21.89 2.67
C LEU A 344 26.68 -20.51 2.05
N GLY A 345 27.54 -19.55 2.38
CA GLY A 345 27.54 -18.18 1.87
C GLY A 345 26.44 -17.30 2.47
N TRP A 346 26.25 -16.12 1.86
CA TRP A 346 25.19 -15.18 2.20
C TRP A 346 23.84 -15.70 1.70
N ARG A 347 22.87 -15.82 2.61
CA ARG A 347 21.51 -16.29 2.32
C ARG A 347 20.50 -15.44 3.06
N ARG A 348 19.35 -15.17 2.46
CA ARG A 348 18.21 -14.55 3.16
C ARG A 348 17.55 -15.55 4.09
N GLY A 349 16.83 -15.07 5.09
CA GLY A 349 16.15 -15.93 6.08
C GLY A 349 15.39 -17.12 5.46
N PRO A 350 14.50 -16.92 4.48
CA PRO A 350 13.77 -18.00 3.79
C PRO A 350 14.63 -18.95 2.95
N GLU A 351 15.87 -18.57 2.61
CA GLU A 351 16.80 -19.36 1.79
C GLU A 351 17.71 -20.25 2.66
N ILE A 352 17.67 -20.08 3.98
CA ILE A 352 18.34 -20.96 4.94
C ILE A 352 17.53 -22.26 5.05
N PRO A 353 18.15 -23.43 4.94
CA PRO A 353 17.47 -24.70 5.16
C PRO A 353 16.75 -24.70 6.51
N THR A 354 15.48 -25.10 6.54
CA THR A 354 14.61 -25.03 7.74
C THR A 354 15.22 -25.72 8.96
N VAL A 355 15.94 -26.83 8.75
CA VAL A 355 16.65 -27.56 9.81
C VAL A 355 17.76 -26.75 10.49
N LEU A 356 18.29 -25.73 9.82
CA LEU A 356 19.33 -24.83 10.34
C LEU A 356 18.76 -23.48 10.80
N ALA A 357 17.56 -23.12 10.34
CA ALA A 357 16.95 -21.81 10.59
C ALA A 357 16.83 -21.50 12.08
N ASP A 358 16.32 -22.45 12.87
CA ASP A 358 16.15 -22.30 14.33
C ASP A 358 17.49 -22.15 15.07
N LEU A 359 18.56 -22.77 14.53
CA LEU A 359 19.91 -22.64 15.10
C LEU A 359 20.52 -21.27 14.84
N VAL A 360 20.31 -20.69 13.64
CA VAL A 360 20.93 -19.42 13.24
C VAL A 360 20.37 -18.24 14.04
N VAL A 361 19.07 -18.26 14.36
CA VAL A 361 18.36 -17.19 15.07
C VAL A 361 18.96 -16.85 16.43
N GLY A 362 19.43 -17.88 17.15
CA GLY A 362 19.97 -17.72 18.50
C GLY A 362 21.44 -17.31 18.57
N LEU A 363 22.15 -17.28 17.43
CA LEU A 363 23.60 -17.07 17.39
C LEU A 363 23.97 -15.61 17.20
N LYS A 364 25.04 -15.19 17.87
CA LYS A 364 25.75 -13.95 17.55
C LYS A 364 26.79 -14.19 16.44
N PRO A 365 27.19 -13.15 15.68
CA PRO A 365 28.30 -13.27 14.74
C PRO A 365 29.56 -13.84 15.41
N GLY A 366 30.15 -14.87 14.80
CA GLY A 366 31.26 -15.66 15.31
C GLY A 366 30.86 -16.88 16.14
N GLU A 367 29.62 -16.97 16.63
CA GLU A 367 29.14 -18.03 17.52
C GLU A 367 28.76 -19.31 16.77
N ILE A 368 28.79 -20.44 17.49
CA ILE A 368 28.56 -21.79 16.97
C ILE A 368 27.42 -22.44 17.74
N SER A 369 26.49 -23.07 17.03
CA SER A 369 25.36 -23.79 17.62
C SER A 369 25.81 -25.07 18.33
N GLN A 370 25.05 -25.48 19.33
CA GLN A 370 25.15 -26.84 19.84
C GLN A 370 24.79 -27.86 18.72
N PRO A 371 25.31 -29.10 18.78
CA PRO A 371 24.95 -30.14 17.82
C PRO A 371 23.45 -30.44 17.83
N LEU A 372 22.79 -30.22 16.68
CA LEU A 372 21.37 -30.54 16.51
C LEU A 372 21.22 -31.92 15.88
N ARG A 373 20.51 -32.82 16.56
CA ARG A 373 20.20 -34.16 16.05
C ARG A 373 19.02 -34.11 15.08
N THR A 374 19.21 -34.71 13.91
CA THR A 374 18.20 -34.88 12.85
C THR A 374 18.26 -36.32 12.32
N PRO A 375 17.32 -36.74 11.45
CA PRO A 375 17.40 -38.06 10.82
C PRO A 375 18.64 -38.28 9.94
N SER A 376 19.29 -37.21 9.43
CA SER A 376 20.51 -37.30 8.62
C SER A 376 21.80 -37.30 9.46
N GLY A 377 21.72 -37.01 10.76
CA GLY A 377 22.86 -36.97 11.67
C GLY A 377 22.87 -35.73 12.56
N TYR A 378 24.05 -35.22 12.87
CA TYR A 378 24.22 -34.03 13.72
C TYR A 378 24.66 -32.82 12.91
N HIS A 379 23.98 -31.70 13.10
CA HIS A 379 24.26 -30.44 12.42
C HIS A 379 24.86 -29.43 13.39
N LEU A 380 25.97 -28.83 13.00
CA LEU A 380 26.56 -27.68 13.68
C LEU A 380 26.60 -26.52 12.71
N VAL A 381 26.20 -25.34 13.17
CA VAL A 381 26.19 -24.13 12.36
C VAL A 381 27.01 -23.06 13.05
N ARG A 382 27.84 -22.35 12.29
CA ARG A 382 28.49 -21.11 12.72
C ARG A 382 27.85 -19.95 11.98
N LEU A 383 27.43 -18.93 12.73
CA LEU A 383 27.06 -17.65 12.13
C LEU A 383 28.34 -16.84 11.94
N ASN A 384 28.78 -16.66 10.70
CA ASN A 384 29.98 -15.87 10.42
C ASN A 384 29.68 -14.39 10.57
N GLU A 385 28.66 -13.91 9.85
CA GLU A 385 28.24 -12.52 9.82
C GLU A 385 26.73 -12.40 9.55
N ILE A 386 26.15 -11.26 9.91
CA ILE A 386 24.77 -10.89 9.58
C ILE A 386 24.76 -9.46 9.04
N ARG A 387 23.97 -9.21 8.00
CA ARG A 387 23.71 -7.86 7.48
C ARG A 387 22.24 -7.73 7.11
N GLY A 388 21.65 -6.54 7.26
CA GLY A 388 20.25 -6.34 6.91
C GLY A 388 19.51 -5.33 7.78
N ALA A 389 18.19 -5.35 7.69
CA ALA A 389 17.32 -4.32 8.27
C ALA A 389 17.28 -4.29 9.80
N ASP A 390 17.82 -5.31 10.48
CA ASP A 390 18.04 -5.34 11.94
C ASP A 390 19.41 -4.75 12.36
N GLN A 391 20.14 -4.07 11.47
CA GLN A 391 21.29 -3.29 11.87
C GLN A 391 20.90 -2.25 12.93
N GLN A 392 21.77 -2.09 13.93
CA GLN A 392 21.57 -1.10 14.98
C GLN A 392 21.39 0.28 14.37
N VAL A 393 20.19 0.83 14.46
CA VAL A 393 19.90 2.19 14.00
C VAL A 393 20.16 3.12 15.18
N VAL A 394 21.44 3.41 15.38
CA VAL A 394 21.86 4.41 16.35
C VAL A 394 21.68 5.79 15.73
N ILE A 395 20.78 6.59 16.28
CA ILE A 395 20.57 7.98 15.87
C ILE A 395 21.12 8.93 16.92
N GLU A 396 21.64 10.07 16.48
CA GLU A 396 21.98 11.15 17.38
C GLU A 396 20.69 11.86 17.78
N GLN A 397 20.35 11.82 19.06
CA GLN A 397 19.26 12.61 19.62
C GLN A 397 19.81 13.85 20.31
N THR A 398 19.07 14.95 20.17
CA THR A 398 19.36 16.22 20.83
C THR A 398 18.28 16.50 21.87
N HIS A 399 18.68 16.92 23.06
CA HIS A 399 17.78 17.44 24.08
C HIS A 399 17.90 18.96 24.09
N ALA A 400 16.79 19.65 23.88
CA ALA A 400 16.75 21.10 23.80
C ALA A 400 15.53 21.67 24.51
N ARG A 401 15.64 22.95 24.88
CA ARG A 401 14.50 23.75 25.33
C ARG A 401 14.47 25.08 24.60
N HIS A 402 13.27 25.65 24.39
CA HIS A 402 13.11 26.90 23.65
C HIS A 402 12.11 27.87 24.28
N ILE A 403 12.22 29.13 23.87
CA ILE A 403 11.20 30.15 24.12
C ILE A 403 10.76 30.66 22.76
N LEU A 404 9.47 30.55 22.47
CA LEU A 404 8.85 31.05 21.24
C LEU A 404 8.10 32.34 21.53
N LEU A 405 8.31 33.39 20.73
CA LEU A 405 7.47 34.58 20.69
C LEU A 405 6.98 34.84 19.27
N LYS A 406 5.70 35.14 19.10
CA LYS A 406 5.09 35.37 17.79
C LYS A 406 4.92 36.86 17.51
N PRO A 407 5.25 37.33 16.30
CA PRO A 407 4.86 38.67 15.89
C PRO A 407 3.34 38.78 15.82
N THR A 408 2.82 39.95 16.18
CA THR A 408 1.40 40.29 16.11
C THR A 408 1.24 41.60 15.35
N GLU A 409 0.01 42.02 15.05
CA GLU A 409 -0.23 43.34 14.43
C GLU A 409 0.27 44.51 15.29
N ILE A 410 0.45 44.28 16.60
CA ILE A 410 0.92 45.26 17.58
C ILE A 410 2.43 45.14 17.82
N GLN A 411 3.02 43.96 17.59
CA GLN A 411 4.45 43.70 17.81
C GLN A 411 5.07 43.18 16.53
N ASP A 412 5.86 44.03 15.88
CA ASP A 412 6.61 43.67 14.69
C ASP A 412 7.77 42.72 14.99
N ASP A 413 8.36 42.17 13.93
CA ASP A 413 9.48 41.23 14.03
C ASP A 413 10.68 41.82 14.79
N ALA A 414 10.94 43.12 14.63
CA ALA A 414 12.05 43.80 15.30
C ALA A 414 11.82 43.88 16.82
N THR A 415 10.60 44.22 17.24
CA THR A 415 10.20 44.28 18.65
C THR A 415 10.28 42.90 19.30
N VAL A 416 9.74 41.86 18.64
CA VAL A 416 9.77 40.50 19.16
C VAL A 416 11.21 39.97 19.26
N ARG A 417 12.03 40.23 18.24
CA ARG A 417 13.46 39.89 18.26
C ARG A 417 14.18 40.57 19.42
N GLN A 418 13.96 41.87 19.64
CA GLN A 418 14.59 42.60 20.73
C GLN A 418 14.19 42.04 22.10
N ARG A 419 12.92 41.68 22.28
CA ARG A 419 12.47 41.01 23.51
C ARG A 419 13.21 39.70 23.78
N LEU A 420 13.44 38.89 22.75
CA LEU A 420 14.21 37.65 22.92
C LEU A 420 15.69 37.92 23.24
N ILE A 421 16.28 39.00 22.71
CA ILE A 421 17.63 39.44 23.12
C ILE A 421 17.63 39.79 24.61
N ASP A 422 16.63 40.53 25.09
CA ASP A 422 16.52 40.91 26.50
C ASP A 422 16.30 39.69 27.40
N VAL A 423 15.47 38.73 26.98
CA VAL A 423 15.23 37.45 27.65
C VAL A 423 16.52 36.64 27.73
N ARG A 424 17.27 36.51 26.64
CA ARG A 424 18.57 35.84 26.64
C ARG A 424 19.54 36.51 27.61
N GLY A 425 19.65 37.84 27.57
CA GLY A 425 20.50 38.58 28.50
C GLY A 425 20.11 38.41 29.97
N ARG A 426 18.84 38.16 30.29
CA ARG A 426 18.38 37.79 31.64
C ARG A 426 18.86 36.40 32.04
N ILE A 427 18.78 35.44 31.13
CA ILE A 427 19.27 34.07 31.35
C ILE A 427 20.79 34.09 31.56
N ASP A 428 21.53 34.86 30.77
CA ASP A 428 22.98 35.01 30.90
C ASP A 428 23.40 35.63 32.25
N ARG A 429 22.51 36.44 32.86
CA ARG A 429 22.68 36.99 34.22
C ARG A 429 22.27 36.03 35.34
N GLY A 430 21.87 34.81 35.02
CA GLY A 430 21.56 33.75 35.99
C GLY A 430 20.07 33.56 36.29
N GLU A 431 19.16 34.20 35.54
CA GLU A 431 17.73 33.90 35.65
C GLU A 431 17.40 32.54 35.01
N ASP A 432 16.48 31.78 35.61
CA ASP A 432 16.13 30.45 35.13
C ASP A 432 15.34 30.51 33.81
N PHE A 433 15.92 29.91 32.76
CA PHE A 433 15.29 29.73 31.46
C PHE A 433 13.90 29.09 31.58
N ALA A 434 13.71 28.09 32.43
CA ALA A 434 12.44 27.37 32.56
C ALA A 434 11.33 28.28 33.10
N VAL A 435 11.65 29.20 34.01
CA VAL A 435 10.70 30.18 34.54
C VAL A 435 10.32 31.19 33.45
N LEU A 436 11.31 31.68 32.70
CA LEU A 436 11.07 32.58 31.58
C LEU A 436 10.26 31.91 30.47
N ALA A 437 10.52 30.65 30.17
CA ALA A 437 9.75 29.88 29.21
C ALA A 437 8.30 29.69 29.65
N LYS A 438 8.04 29.33 30.92
CA LYS A 438 6.68 29.22 31.47
C LYS A 438 5.89 30.53 31.40
N THR A 439 6.58 31.65 31.57
CA THR A 439 5.94 32.96 31.68
C THR A 439 5.77 33.64 30.33
N LEU A 440 6.72 33.45 29.42
CA LEU A 440 6.83 34.22 28.18
C LEU A 440 6.66 33.39 26.91
N SER A 441 6.93 32.08 26.93
CA SER A 441 6.85 31.26 25.71
C SER A 441 5.40 31.10 25.25
N GLU A 442 5.17 31.35 23.98
CA GLU A 442 3.87 31.24 23.30
C GLU A 442 3.71 29.89 22.59
N ASP A 443 4.55 28.91 22.94
CA ASP A 443 4.40 27.51 22.54
C ASP A 443 3.65 26.71 23.62
N PRO A 444 2.37 26.36 23.41
CA PRO A 444 1.57 25.64 24.39
C PRO A 444 2.10 24.22 24.66
N GLY A 445 2.88 23.63 23.75
CA GLY A 445 3.38 22.27 23.89
C GLY A 445 4.58 22.13 24.84
N SER A 446 5.34 23.21 25.05
CA SER A 446 6.58 23.19 25.83
C SER A 446 6.62 24.24 26.95
N ALA A 447 5.88 25.36 26.84
CA ALA A 447 5.96 26.45 27.81
C ALA A 447 5.72 25.97 29.24
N ALA A 448 4.67 25.15 29.47
CA ALA A 448 4.33 24.62 30.79
C ALA A 448 5.45 23.76 31.42
N GLU A 449 6.24 23.08 30.59
CA GLU A 449 7.39 22.25 30.97
C GLU A 449 8.71 23.04 30.94
N GLY A 450 8.65 24.38 31.00
CA GLY A 450 9.87 25.20 31.01
C GLY A 450 10.56 25.31 29.66
N GLY A 451 9.78 25.14 28.59
CA GLY A 451 10.26 25.17 27.20
C GLY A 451 10.90 23.86 26.75
N ASP A 452 10.87 22.80 27.57
CA ASP A 452 11.50 21.51 27.25
C ASP A 452 10.84 20.83 26.04
N LEU A 453 11.67 20.40 25.08
CA LEU A 453 11.28 19.68 23.88
C LEU A 453 11.60 18.18 23.96
N GLY A 454 12.24 17.73 25.05
CA GLY A 454 12.67 16.34 25.23
C GLY A 454 13.80 15.92 24.28
N TRP A 455 14.07 14.62 24.22
CA TRP A 455 15.05 14.03 23.31
C TRP A 455 14.44 13.80 21.94
N THR A 456 14.96 14.47 20.91
CA THR A 456 14.43 14.39 19.55
C THR A 456 15.47 13.96 18.54
N ALA A 457 15.02 13.29 17.48
CA ALA A 457 15.87 12.86 16.36
C ALA A 457 16.10 14.02 15.37
N PRO A 458 17.16 13.98 14.55
CA PRO A 458 17.42 15.00 13.54
C PRO A 458 16.28 15.04 12.51
N GLY A 459 15.87 16.23 12.07
CA GLY A 459 14.76 16.40 11.14
C GLY A 459 13.37 16.37 11.78
N THR A 460 13.28 16.25 13.12
CA THR A 460 12.02 16.45 13.86
C THR A 460 11.58 17.91 13.82
N PHE A 461 12.54 18.84 13.86
CA PHE A 461 12.27 20.27 13.83
C PHE A 461 12.31 20.85 12.40
N VAL A 462 11.86 22.09 12.26
CA VAL A 462 11.99 22.82 10.98
C VAL A 462 13.47 23.10 10.68
N PRO A 463 13.88 23.17 9.40
CA PRO A 463 15.29 23.27 9.01
C PRO A 463 16.05 24.43 9.67
N GLU A 464 15.39 25.57 9.86
CA GLU A 464 15.97 26.75 10.51
C GLU A 464 16.29 26.51 11.99
N PHE A 465 15.47 25.69 12.66
CA PHE A 465 15.63 25.35 14.08
C PHE A 465 16.74 24.30 14.27
N ASP A 466 16.78 23.27 13.43
CA ASP A 466 17.88 22.29 13.41
C ASP A 466 19.22 22.98 13.11
N ALA A 467 19.23 23.95 12.19
CA ALA A 467 20.44 24.71 11.87
C ALA A 467 20.92 25.60 13.04
N ALA A 468 20.02 26.07 13.89
CA ALA A 468 20.38 26.79 15.12
C ALA A 468 20.99 25.83 16.14
N LEU A 469 20.33 24.71 16.43
CA LEU A 469 20.80 23.68 17.37
C LEU A 469 22.15 23.06 16.99
N GLY A 470 22.38 22.84 15.69
CA GLY A 470 23.62 22.24 15.19
C GLY A 470 24.86 23.09 15.48
N LYS A 471 24.71 24.40 15.68
CA LYS A 471 25.82 25.33 15.95
C LYS A 471 26.15 25.48 17.43
N LEU A 472 25.27 25.06 18.32
CA LEU A 472 25.43 25.27 19.77
C LEU A 472 26.28 24.18 20.40
N ALA A 473 27.09 24.58 21.38
CA ALA A 473 27.66 23.69 22.38
C ALA A 473 26.63 23.33 23.47
N VAL A 474 26.89 22.26 24.21
CA VAL A 474 26.01 21.84 25.32
C VAL A 474 25.95 22.95 26.37
N ASN A 475 24.74 23.26 26.82
CA ASN A 475 24.31 24.38 27.67
C ASN A 475 24.34 25.78 27.03
N GLU A 476 24.75 25.91 25.77
CA GLU A 476 24.76 27.20 25.07
C GLU A 476 23.35 27.62 24.61
N ILE A 477 23.10 28.93 24.60
CA ILE A 477 21.85 29.55 24.15
C ILE A 477 22.08 30.28 22.83
N SER A 478 21.23 30.02 21.85
CA SER A 478 21.31 30.66 20.53
C SER A 478 21.00 32.15 20.57
N GLU A 479 21.51 32.86 19.56
CA GLU A 479 20.91 34.13 19.15
C GLU A 479 19.44 33.93 18.72
N PRO A 480 18.58 34.96 18.81
CA PRO A 480 17.22 34.88 18.32
C PRO A 480 17.17 34.63 16.80
N PHE A 481 16.41 33.62 16.39
CA PHE A 481 16.23 33.25 14.99
C PHE A 481 14.75 33.06 14.66
N ARG A 482 14.41 33.19 13.37
CA ARG A 482 13.04 33.13 12.90
C ARG A 482 12.73 31.81 12.23
N THR A 483 11.56 31.26 12.53
CA THR A 483 10.96 30.12 11.80
C THR A 483 9.58 30.52 11.28
N GLN A 484 8.88 29.60 10.62
CA GLN A 484 7.47 29.77 10.25
C GLN A 484 6.53 29.96 11.45
N PHE A 485 6.96 29.59 12.66
CA PHE A 485 6.14 29.68 13.87
C PHE A 485 6.37 30.95 14.69
N GLY A 486 7.37 31.77 14.34
CA GLY A 486 7.73 32.99 15.06
C GLY A 486 9.23 33.10 15.29
N TRP A 487 9.60 33.79 16.36
CA TRP A 487 10.98 33.97 16.78
C TRP A 487 11.29 33.08 17.99
N HIS A 488 12.48 32.51 17.98
CA HIS A 488 12.91 31.53 18.98
C HIS A 488 14.29 31.88 19.52
N ILE A 489 14.49 31.61 20.79
CA ILE A 489 15.82 31.27 21.33
C ILE A 489 15.78 29.82 21.79
N VAL A 490 16.87 29.09 21.57
CA VAL A 490 16.97 27.67 21.95
C VAL A 490 18.22 27.47 22.79
N GLN A 491 18.12 26.60 23.78
CA GLN A 491 19.25 26.11 24.55
C GLN A 491 19.43 24.62 24.30
N LEU A 492 20.67 24.23 23.98
CA LEU A 492 21.04 22.83 23.86
C LEU A 492 21.34 22.26 25.25
N LEU A 493 20.59 21.26 25.70
CA LEU A 493 20.78 20.61 27.01
C LEU A 493 21.68 19.38 26.93
N GLY A 494 21.67 18.66 25.80
CA GLY A 494 22.51 17.50 25.62
C GLY A 494 22.41 16.87 24.24
N ARG A 495 23.38 16.00 23.94
CA ARG A 495 23.40 15.14 22.76
C ARG A 495 23.69 13.72 23.21
N ARG A 496 22.98 12.74 22.65
CA ARG A 496 23.20 11.32 22.95
C ARG A 496 23.06 10.48 21.70
N GLN A 497 23.76 9.36 21.66
CA GLN A 497 23.45 8.29 20.73
C GLN A 497 22.36 7.40 21.32
N PHE A 498 21.28 7.18 20.58
CA PHE A 498 20.14 6.38 21.01
C PHE A 498 19.90 5.24 20.02
N ASP A 499 19.83 4.02 20.52
CA ASP A 499 19.51 2.84 19.72
C ASP A 499 18.00 2.78 19.44
N ASN A 500 17.60 3.15 18.22
CA ASN A 500 16.21 3.18 17.79
C ASN A 500 15.76 1.86 17.12
N THR A 501 16.56 0.80 17.22
CA THR A 501 16.34 -0.45 16.48
C THR A 501 15.02 -1.10 16.84
N ASP A 502 14.69 -1.17 18.13
CA ASP A 502 13.46 -1.84 18.60
C ASP A 502 12.19 -1.09 18.25
N GLU A 503 12.20 0.24 18.30
CA GLU A 503 11.05 1.06 17.90
C GLU A 503 10.79 0.92 16.38
N LEU A 504 11.85 0.99 15.58
CA LEU A 504 11.76 0.80 14.13
C LEU A 504 11.30 -0.62 13.78
N ARG A 505 11.80 -1.64 14.48
CA ARG A 505 11.36 -3.04 14.33
C ARG A 505 9.87 -3.16 14.65
N ARG A 506 9.42 -2.61 15.78
CA ARG A 506 7.99 -2.60 16.18
C ARG A 506 7.12 -1.91 15.15
N GLN A 507 7.54 -0.76 14.62
CA GLN A 507 6.79 -0.03 13.61
C GLN A 507 6.64 -0.82 12.31
N ARG A 508 7.72 -1.44 11.83
CA ARG A 508 7.69 -2.31 10.63
C ARG A 508 6.78 -3.51 10.86
N ALA A 509 6.93 -4.19 11.99
CA ALA A 509 6.08 -5.32 12.36
C ALA A 509 4.60 -4.94 12.45
N PHE A 510 4.28 -3.76 12.98
CA PHE A 510 2.92 -3.24 13.02
C PHE A 510 2.34 -3.05 11.61
N LEU A 511 3.11 -2.45 10.69
CA LEU A 511 2.67 -2.24 9.30
C LEU A 511 2.44 -3.58 8.59
N GLN A 512 3.36 -4.53 8.73
CA GLN A 512 3.23 -5.87 8.14
C GLN A 512 2.05 -6.64 8.71
N LEU A 513 1.85 -6.62 10.03
CA LEU A 513 0.71 -7.29 10.67
C LEU A 513 -0.60 -6.65 10.23
N ARG A 514 -0.66 -5.32 10.14
CA ARG A 514 -1.83 -4.61 9.65
C ARG A 514 -2.15 -4.94 8.18
N GLU A 515 -1.13 -5.03 7.34
CA GLU A 515 -1.27 -5.44 5.93
C GLU A 515 -1.79 -6.89 5.83
N SER A 516 -1.19 -7.83 6.56
CA SER A 516 -1.66 -9.21 6.61
C SER A 516 -3.11 -9.33 7.06
N LYS A 517 -3.52 -8.57 8.09
CA LYS A 517 -4.93 -8.52 8.52
C LYS A 517 -5.83 -7.90 7.46
N ALA A 518 -5.32 -6.92 6.69
CA ALA A 518 -6.09 -6.30 5.62
C ALA A 518 -6.40 -7.26 4.48
N ASP A 519 -5.43 -8.09 4.09
CA ASP A 519 -5.62 -9.10 3.07
C ASP A 519 -6.66 -10.14 3.52
N GLU A 520 -6.50 -10.69 4.74
CA GLU A 520 -7.43 -11.68 5.31
C GLU A 520 -8.86 -11.14 5.45
N GLU A 521 -9.01 -9.95 6.04
CA GLU A 521 -10.33 -9.33 6.22
C GLU A 521 -10.98 -8.95 4.89
N THR A 522 -10.18 -8.59 3.88
CA THR A 522 -10.70 -8.34 2.52
C THR A 522 -11.27 -9.62 1.92
N GLU A 523 -10.55 -10.73 2.00
CA GLU A 523 -11.05 -12.01 1.47
C GLU A 523 -12.36 -12.44 2.17
N LEU A 524 -12.39 -12.38 3.50
CA LEU A 524 -13.59 -12.71 4.28
C LEU A 524 -14.76 -11.77 3.97
N TRP A 525 -14.47 -10.48 3.75
CA TRP A 525 -15.47 -9.50 3.33
C TRP A 525 -16.04 -9.80 1.94
N LEU A 526 -15.19 -10.11 0.95
CA LEU A 526 -15.63 -10.46 -0.40
C LEU A 526 -16.48 -11.74 -0.41
N ARG A 527 -16.09 -12.76 0.36
CA ARG A 527 -16.88 -14.00 0.51
C ARG A 527 -18.27 -13.71 1.10
N ARG A 528 -18.34 -12.94 2.19
CA ARG A 528 -19.63 -12.52 2.78
C ARG A 528 -20.51 -11.75 1.80
N LEU A 529 -19.93 -10.79 1.06
CA LEU A 529 -20.67 -10.06 0.05
C LEU A 529 -21.24 -10.98 -1.03
N ARG A 530 -20.47 -11.99 -1.44
CA ARG A 530 -20.88 -12.96 -2.44
C ARG A 530 -21.98 -13.89 -1.94
N ASP A 531 -21.91 -14.33 -0.69
CA ASP A 531 -22.87 -15.23 -0.04
C ASP A 531 -24.22 -14.53 0.25
N GLU A 532 -24.19 -13.24 0.58
CA GLU A 532 -25.38 -12.42 0.85
C GLU A 532 -26.12 -11.99 -0.44
N ALA A 533 -25.44 -12.00 -1.59
CA ALA A 533 -26.00 -11.51 -2.84
C ALA A 533 -26.83 -12.57 -3.58
N TYR A 534 -27.92 -12.11 -4.20
CA TYR A 534 -28.66 -12.91 -5.17
C TYR A 534 -27.90 -12.94 -6.50
N VAL A 535 -27.58 -14.14 -7.00
CA VAL A 535 -26.86 -14.32 -8.26
C VAL A 535 -27.50 -15.44 -9.08
N ASP A 536 -27.83 -15.14 -10.33
CA ASP A 536 -28.43 -16.05 -11.30
C ASP A 536 -27.63 -16.01 -12.61
N ILE A 537 -26.80 -17.03 -12.82
CA ILE A 537 -25.90 -17.14 -13.98
C ILE A 537 -26.69 -17.69 -15.17
N LYS A 538 -26.59 -16.99 -16.30
CA LYS A 538 -27.25 -17.39 -17.54
C LYS A 538 -26.28 -18.19 -18.41
N SER A 539 -26.68 -19.42 -18.71
CA SER A 539 -25.97 -20.38 -19.56
C SER A 539 -26.11 -20.08 -21.04
#